data_AF-A0A7D8UJW7-F1
#
_entry.id   AF-A0A7D8UJW7-F1
#
_cell.length_a   1.000
_cell.length_b   1.000
_cell.length_c   1.000
_cell.angle_alpha   90.00
_cell.angle_beta   90.00
_cell.angle_gamma   90.00
#
_symmetry.space_group_name_H-M   'P 1'
#
loop_
_entity.id
_entity.type
_entity.pdbx_description
1 polymer ?
#
loop_
_entity_poly.entity_id
_entity_poly.type
_entity_poly.pdbx_seq_one_letter_code
_entity_poly.pdbx_strand_id
1 'polypeptide(L)' 'MIQAVLFLLALSAVLTYVLELWTGFAFAGWLGDYALIDRRAAPGPYWFVMAVQTLVLFGVPALIAFSN' A
#
# COMPACT_ATOMS: atom_id res chain seq x y z
N MET A 1 2.95 16.08 19.03
CA MET A 1 4.04 15.71 18.09
C MET A 1 3.80 14.34 17.46
N ILE A 2 3.55 13.27 18.22
CA ILE A 2 3.33 11.91 17.68
C ILE A 2 2.14 11.83 16.69
N GLN A 3 1.01 12.48 17.00
CA GLN A 3 -0.16 12.49 16.10
C GLN A 3 0.12 13.07 14.71
N ALA A 4 0.92 14.14 14.62
CA ALA A 4 1.28 14.74 13.34
C ALA A 4 2.14 13.79 12.50
N VAL A 5 3.05 13.05 13.13
CA VAL A 5 3.88 12.03 12.46
C VAL A 5 3.01 10.91 11.91
N LEU A 6 2.05 10.41 12.70
CA LEU A 6 1.13 9.36 12.25
C LEU A 6 0.26 9.82 11.08
N PHE A 7 -0.20 11.07 11.10
CA PHE A 7 -0.96 11.64 9.98
C PHE A 7 -0.13 11.73 8.70
N LEU A 8 1.12 12.20 8.79
CA LEU A 8 2.03 12.28 7.65
C LEU A 8 2.38 10.90 7.08
N LEU A 9 2.56 9.90 7.94
CA LEU A 9 2.77 8.52 7.52
C LEU A 9 1.55 7.97 6.78
N ALA A 10 0.35 8.14 7.33
CA ALA A 10 -0.88 7.72 6.66
C ALA A 10 -1.05 8.40 5.29
N LEU A 11 -0.81 9.72 5.22
CA LEU A 11 -0.86 10.47 3.97
C LEU A 11 0.16 9.94 2.95
N SER A 12 1.40 9.71 3.36
CA SER A 12 2.43 9.15 2.48
C SER A 12 2.04 7.77 1.95
N ALA A 13 1.46 6.91 2.79
CA ALA A 13 1.04 5.57 2.39
C ALA A 13 -0.09 5.62 1.34
N VAL A 14 -1.07 6.51 1.52
CA VAL A 14 -2.15 6.73 0.55
C VAL A 14 -1.60 7.27 -0.78
N LEU A 15 -0.69 8.25 -0.73
CA LEU A 15 -0.08 8.82 -1.94
C LEU A 15 0.75 7.76 -2.68
N THR A 16 1.54 6.97 -1.96
CA THR A 16 2.30 5.86 -2.55
C THR A 16 1.36 4.87 -3.23
N TYR A 17 0.30 4.42 -2.54
CA TYR A 17 -0.69 3.50 -3.13
C TYR A 17 -1.31 4.03 -4.42
N VAL A 18 -1.66 5.33 -4.47
CA VAL A 18 -2.19 5.98 -5.68
C VAL A 18 -1.14 6.00 -6.79
N LEU A 19 0.12 6.29 -6.48
CA LEU A 19 1.22 6.25 -7.44
C LEU A 19 1.45 4.84 -7.98
N GLU A 20 1.35 3.80 -7.14
CA GLU A 20 1.51 2.41 -7.56
C GLU A 20 0.40 1.97 -8.54
N LEU A 21 -0.85 2.39 -8.29
CA LEU A 21 -1.97 2.19 -9.21
C LEU A 21 -1.79 2.91 -10.54
N TRP A 22 -1.35 4.17 -10.48
CA TRP A 22 -1.16 5.01 -11.66
C TRP A 22 -0.03 4.49 -12.54
N THR A 23 1.14 4.25 -11.93
CA THR A 23 2.36 3.87 -12.66
C THR A 23 2.36 2.40 -13.06
N GLY A 24 1.63 1.56 -12.33
CA GLY A 24 1.66 0.11 -12.52
C GLY A 24 2.91 -0.54 -11.92
N PHE A 25 3.63 0.14 -11.03
CA PHE A 25 4.72 -0.45 -10.25
C PHE A 25 4.28 -0.57 -8.79
N ALA A 26 4.43 -1.75 -8.19
CA ALA A 26 4.10 -1.99 -6.79
C ALA A 26 5.34 -2.27 -5.95
N PHE A 27 5.41 -1.71 -4.73
CA PHE A 27 6.49 -2.03 -3.80
C PHE A 27 6.19 -3.30 -3.02
N ALA A 28 6.96 -4.36 -3.28
CA ALA A 28 6.71 -5.70 -2.74
C ALA A 28 7.72 -6.16 -1.67
N GLY A 29 8.79 -5.39 -1.44
CA GLY A 29 9.89 -5.77 -0.56
C GLY A 29 10.18 -4.75 0.54
N TRP A 30 10.48 -5.25 1.74
CA TRP A 30 11.05 -4.45 2.84
C TRP A 30 12.59 -4.38 2.79
N LEU A 31 13.25 -5.19 1.94
CA LEU A 31 14.70 -5.45 1.95
C LEU A 31 15.42 -5.29 0.59
N GLY A 32 14.94 -4.39 -0.28
CA GLY A 32 15.72 -3.90 -1.43
C GLY A 32 15.88 -4.83 -2.65
N ASP A 33 15.96 -6.15 -2.48
CA ASP A 33 16.34 -7.07 -3.57
C ASP A 33 15.19 -7.36 -4.58
N TYR A 34 13.94 -7.18 -4.17
CA TYR A 34 12.75 -7.26 -5.04
C TYR A 34 11.81 -6.09 -4.77
N ALA A 35 12.38 -4.88 -4.77
CA ALA A 35 11.68 -3.68 -4.33
C ALA A 35 10.49 -3.31 -5.20
N LEU A 36 10.51 -3.60 -6.50
CA LEU A 36 9.51 -3.12 -7.47
C LEU A 36 8.98 -4.27 -8.34
N ILE A 37 7.65 -4.40 -8.38
CA ILE A 37 6.94 -5.30 -9.29
C ILE A 37 6.25 -4.47 -10.38
N ASP A 38 6.61 -4.70 -11.64
CA ASP A 38 5.91 -4.11 -12.79
C ASP A 38 4.67 -4.95 -13.14
N ARG A 39 3.50 -4.30 -13.19
CA ARG A 39 2.22 -4.88 -13.61
C ARG A 39 2.28 -5.54 -14.99
N ARG A 40 3.09 -5.03 -15.91
CA ARG A 40 3.21 -5.58 -17.27
C ARG A 40 4.02 -6.87 -17.30
N ALA A 41 5.06 -6.95 -16.47
CA ALA A 41 5.92 -8.12 -16.39
C ALA A 41 5.30 -9.24 -15.54
N ALA A 42 4.64 -8.87 -14.44
CA ALA A 42 4.09 -9.81 -13.46
C ALA A 42 2.72 -9.33 -12.94
N PRO A 43 1.65 -9.44 -13.73
CA PRO A 43 0.33 -8.89 -13.37
C PRO A 43 -0.25 -9.56 -12.11
N GLY A 44 -0.10 -10.87 -11.94
CA GLY A 44 -0.58 -11.59 -10.77
C GLY A 44 0.07 -11.10 -9.47
N PRO A 45 1.42 -11.16 -9.35
CA PRO A 45 2.14 -10.63 -8.20
C PRO A 45 1.84 -9.15 -7.91
N TYR A 46 1.74 -8.31 -8.94
CA TYR A 46 1.35 -6.91 -8.79
C TYR A 46 0.00 -6.78 -8.09
N TRP A 47 -1.05 -7.44 -8.60
CA TRP A 47 -2.38 -7.34 -8.03
C TRP A 47 -2.48 -7.96 -6.64
N PHE A 48 -1.69 -8.99 -6.35
CA PHE A 48 -1.60 -9.55 -5.00
C PHE A 48 -1.06 -8.51 -3.99
N VAL A 49 0.03 -7.82 -4.34
CA VAL A 49 0.60 -6.76 -3.49
C VAL A 49 -0.39 -5.61 -3.31
N MET A 50 -1.03 -5.16 -4.40
CA MET A 50 -2.03 -4.10 -4.32
C MET A 50 -3.20 -4.52 -3.40
N ALA A 51 -3.69 -5.75 -3.49
CA ALA A 51 -4.77 -6.24 -2.63
C ALA A 51 -4.39 -6.26 -1.14
N VAL A 52 -3.16 -6.68 -0.81
CA VAL A 52 -2.65 -6.62 0.56
C VAL A 52 -2.56 -5.19 1.05
N GLN A 53 -2.04 -4.27 0.23
CA GLN A 53 -1.98 -2.85 0.59
C GLN A 53 -3.38 -2.26 0.79
N THR A 54 -4.36 -2.59 -0.07
CA THR A 54 -5.77 -2.17 0.10
C THR A 54 -6.35 -2.66 1.43
N LEU A 55 -6.10 -3.92 1.79
CA LEU A 55 -6.54 -4.49 3.07
C LEU A 55 -5.93 -3.75 4.26
N VAL A 56 -4.65 -3.38 4.21
CA VAL A 56 -3.99 -2.64 5.29
C VAL A 56 -4.48 -1.19 5.36
N LEU A 57 -4.57 -0.50 4.21
CA LEU A 57 -4.96 0.91 4.14
C LEU A 57 -6.44 1.16 4.43
N PHE A 58 -7.32 0.24 4.01
CA PHE A 58 -8.76 0.44 4.10
C PHE A 58 -9.47 -0.67 4.88
N GLY A 59 -9.08 -1.93 4.67
CA GLY A 59 -9.71 -3.08 5.34
C GLY A 59 -9.56 -3.04 6.86
N VAL A 60 -8.33 -2.86 7.37
CA VAL A 60 -8.05 -2.80 8.80
C VAL A 60 -8.77 -1.60 9.47
N PRO A 61 -8.66 -0.36 8.96
CA PRO A 61 -9.43 0.76 9.51
C PRO A 61 -10.94 0.56 9.46
N ALA A 62 -11.48 -0.01 8.38
CA ALA A 62 -12.90 -0.31 8.26
C ALA A 62 -13.35 -1.34 9.31
N LEU A 63 -12.60 -2.42 9.49
CA LEU A 63 -12.88 -3.43 10.51
C LEU A 63 -12.90 -2.83 11.92
N ILE A 64 -11.93 -1.97 12.24
CA ILE A 64 -11.89 -1.27 13.53
C ILE A 64 -13.09 -0.32 13.68
N ALA A 65 -13.44 0.42 12.62
CA ALA A 65 -14.56 1.34 12.65
C ALA A 65 -15.92 0.63 12.83
N PHE A 66 -16.09 -0.56 12.24
CA PHE A 66 -17.33 -1.35 12.32
C PHE A 66 -17.36 -2.37 13.47
N SER A 67 -16.24 -2.61 14.17
CA SER A 67 -16.20 -3.47 15.36
C SER A 67 -16.56 -2.75 16.66
N ASN A 68 -16.76 -1.43 16.60
CA ASN A 68 -17.27 -0.59 17.69
C ASN A 68 -18.76 -0.32 17.51
#